data_AF-A0A842TEV2-F1
#
_entry.id   AF-A0A842TEV2-F1
#
_cell.length_a   1.000
_cell.length_b   1.000
_cell.length_c   1.000
_cell.angle_alpha   90.00
_cell.angle_beta   90.00
_cell.angle_gamma   90.00
#
_symmetry.space_group_name_H-M   'P 1'
#
loop_
_entity.id
_entity.type
_entity.pdbx_description
1 polymer ?
#
loop_
_entity_poly.entity_id
_entity_poly.type
_entity_poly.pdbx_seq_one_letter_code
_entity_poly.pdbx_strand_id
1 'polypeptide(L)'
;MNWYKCTQLELNFKNLHIDYHNDQHDFIFYAKDKSNNKIIGGIEYSIFENEIYINWIKVIPEYRRMGVATQLYNKLKDYNRGLKINYGWATPSGKAWLNSLFKKEMGR
;
A
#
# COMPACT_ATOMS: atom_id res chain seq x y z
N MET A 1 -34.85 0.16 14.64
CA MET A 1 -34.34 0.76 13.39
C MET A 1 -32.82 0.74 13.47
N ASN A 2 -32.21 -0.39 13.15
CA ASN A 2 -30.76 -0.60 13.32
C ASN A 2 -30.04 -0.20 12.03
N TRP A 3 -29.13 0.74 12.19
CA TRP A 3 -28.32 1.34 11.17
C TRP A 3 -27.30 0.33 10.66
N TYR A 4 -27.10 0.27 9.35
CA TYR A 4 -26.05 -0.53 8.73
C TYR A 4 -24.70 -0.13 9.34
N LYS A 5 -24.12 -0.98 10.19
CA LYS A 5 -22.67 -0.96 10.42
C LYS A 5 -22.05 -1.28 9.06
N CYS A 6 -21.62 -0.25 8.32
CA CYS A 6 -20.75 -0.42 7.18
C CYS A 6 -19.49 -1.08 7.73
N THR A 7 -19.35 -2.39 7.57
CA THR A 7 -18.30 -3.19 8.21
C THR A 7 -16.96 -2.69 7.70
N GLN A 8 -16.31 -1.83 8.48
CA GLN A 8 -15.03 -1.26 8.12
C GLN A 8 -14.02 -2.41 8.12
N LEU A 9 -13.49 -2.74 6.94
CA LEU A 9 -12.54 -3.83 6.78
C LEU A 9 -11.30 -3.55 7.65
N GLU A 10 -11.10 -4.38 8.68
CA GLU A 10 -9.96 -4.25 9.57
C GLU A 10 -8.75 -5.00 9.03
N LEU A 11 -7.62 -4.29 8.93
CA LEU A 11 -6.39 -4.81 8.34
C LEU A 11 -5.26 -4.91 9.38
N ASN A 12 -4.51 -6.00 9.31
CA ASN A 12 -3.20 -6.16 9.93
C ASN A 12 -2.12 -5.96 8.89
N PHE A 13 -1.15 -5.08 9.17
CA PHE A 13 -0.03 -4.79 8.28
C PHE A 13 1.24 -5.46 8.78
N LYS A 14 2.06 -5.97 7.87
CA LYS A 14 3.39 -6.48 8.21
C LYS A 14 4.39 -6.08 7.14
N ASN A 15 5.54 -5.62 7.61
CA ASN A 15 6.70 -5.31 6.77
C ASN A 15 7.73 -6.44 6.90
N LEU A 16 8.19 -6.96 5.77
CA LEU A 16 9.23 -7.98 5.71
C LEU A 16 10.41 -7.42 4.94
N HIS A 17 11.59 -7.41 5.55
CA HIS A 17 12.86 -7.24 4.84
C HIS A 17 13.20 -8.57 4.15
N ILE A 18 13.43 -8.52 2.84
CA ILE A 18 13.59 -9.71 1.99
C ILE A 18 15.06 -9.90 1.62
N ASP A 19 15.72 -8.82 1.22
CA ASP A 19 17.10 -8.89 0.73
C ASP A 19 17.83 -7.57 0.93
N TYR A 20 19.16 -7.63 0.85
CA TYR A 20 20.04 -6.48 0.87
C TYR A 20 21.21 -6.69 -0.10
N HIS A 21 21.39 -5.74 -1.03
CA HIS A 21 22.53 -5.72 -1.92
C HIS A 21 22.88 -4.28 -2.35
N ASN A 22 24.17 -3.93 -2.41
CA ASN A 22 24.64 -2.64 -2.93
C ASN A 22 23.87 -1.43 -2.35
N ASP A 23 23.72 -1.37 -1.01
CA ASP A 23 22.98 -0.31 -0.30
C ASP A 23 21.48 -0.19 -0.62
N GLN A 24 20.94 -1.15 -1.38
CA GLN A 24 19.51 -1.33 -1.57
C GLN A 24 18.97 -2.34 -0.56
N HIS A 25 17.88 -1.98 0.11
CA HIS A 25 17.12 -2.88 0.97
C HIS A 25 15.76 -3.19 0.33
N ASP A 26 15.46 -4.47 0.13
CA ASP A 26 14.21 -4.91 -0.49
C ASP A 26 13.20 -5.38 0.54
N PHE A 27 11.93 -5.03 0.32
CA PHE A 27 10.86 -5.26 1.26
C PHE A 27 9.55 -5.71 0.60
N ILE A 28 8.76 -6.47 1.36
CA ILE A 28 7.35 -6.73 1.09
C ILE A 28 6.52 -6.23 2.26
N PHE A 29 5.65 -5.25 1.97
CA PHE A 29 4.67 -4.72 2.91
C PHE A 29 3.27 -5.20 2.57
N TYR A 30 2.70 -6.09 3.36
CA TYR A 30 1.39 -6.69 3.04
C TYR A 30 0.33 -6.42 4.10
N ALA A 31 -0.93 -6.49 3.65
CA ALA A 31 -2.12 -6.39 4.47
C ALA A 31 -2.82 -7.75 4.56
N LYS A 32 -3.21 -8.11 5.77
CA LYS A 32 -4.05 -9.26 6.08
C LYS A 32 -5.41 -8.80 6.59
N ASP A 33 -6.47 -9.43 6.12
CA ASP A 33 -7.80 -9.27 6.70
C ASP A 33 -7.82 -9.92 8.09
N LYS A 34 -8.19 -9.16 9.12
CA LYS A 34 -8.21 -9.67 10.50
C LYS A 34 -9.22 -10.78 10.73
N SER A 35 -10.31 -10.82 9.96
CA SER A 35 -11.40 -11.78 10.18
C SER A 35 -11.00 -13.21 9.83
N ASN A 36 -10.15 -13.37 8.82
CA ASN A 36 -9.81 -14.68 8.24
C ASN A 36 -8.29 -14.88 8.05
N ASN A 37 -7.47 -13.91 8.47
CA ASN A 37 -6.01 -13.91 8.36
C ASN A 37 -5.46 -14.03 6.92
N LYS A 38 -6.30 -13.81 5.90
CA LYS A 38 -5.94 -13.90 4.48
C LYS A 38 -5.12 -12.70 4.06
N ILE A 39 -4.05 -12.90 3.29
CA ILE A 39 -3.32 -11.79 2.64
C ILE A 39 -4.20 -11.27 1.50
N ILE A 40 -4.55 -10.00 1.56
CA ILE A 40 -5.48 -9.37 0.61
C ILE A 40 -4.81 -8.35 -0.31
N GLY A 41 -3.57 -7.97 -0.02
CA GLY A 41 -2.78 -7.10 -0.87
C GLY A 41 -1.40 -6.84 -0.29
N GLY A 42 -0.54 -6.22 -1.10
CA GLY A 42 0.79 -5.84 -0.68
C GLY A 42 1.46 -4.85 -1.62
N ILE A 43 2.56 -4.31 -1.13
CA ILE A 43 3.49 -3.43 -1.82
C ILE A 43 4.86 -4.09 -1.78
N GLU A 44 5.45 -4.29 -2.95
CA GLU A 44 6.87 -4.61 -3.09
C GLU A 44 7.60 -3.30 -3.31
N TYR A 45 8.60 -3.02 -2.49
CA TYR A 45 9.35 -1.78 -2.57
C TYR A 45 10.79 -2.00 -2.13
N SER A 46 11.66 -1.10 -2.59
CA SER A 46 13.04 -1.02 -2.13
C SER A 46 13.32 0.35 -1.50
N ILE A 47 14.31 0.39 -0.62
CA ILE A 47 14.92 1.63 -0.13
C ILE A 47 16.34 1.68 -0.67
N PHE A 48 16.66 2.74 -1.40
CA PHE A 48 17.97 3.01 -1.96
C PHE A 48 18.23 4.52 -1.92
N GLU A 49 19.43 4.95 -1.52
CA GLU A 49 19.79 6.37 -1.39
C GLU A 49 18.76 7.21 -0.60
N ASN A 50 18.20 6.66 0.48
CA ASN A 50 17.13 7.28 1.29
C ASN A 50 15.84 7.61 0.52
N GLU A 51 15.59 6.99 -0.64
CA GLU A 51 14.33 7.07 -1.36
C GLU A 51 13.64 5.70 -1.41
N ILE A 52 12.31 5.71 -1.38
CA ILE A 52 11.48 4.52 -1.53
C ILE A 52 11.11 4.35 -2.99
N TYR A 53 11.37 3.18 -3.56
CA TYR A 53 10.96 2.83 -4.92
C TYR A 53 9.87 1.77 -4.86
N ILE A 54 8.65 2.13 -5.29
CA ILE A 54 7.55 1.17 -5.37
C ILE A 54 7.69 0.36 -6.65
N ASN A 55 8.01 -0.92 -6.50
CA ASN A 55 8.11 -1.87 -7.60
C ASN A 55 6.71 -2.35 -7.99
N TRP A 56 5.88 -2.67 -7.00
CA TRP A 56 4.53 -3.15 -7.24
C TRP A 56 3.58 -2.82 -6.11
N ILE A 57 2.31 -2.58 -6.46
CA ILE A 57 1.19 -2.56 -5.51
C ILE A 57 0.05 -3.39 -6.08
N LYS A 58 -0.45 -4.35 -5.29
CA LYS A 58 -1.54 -5.23 -5.70
C LYS A 58 -2.51 -5.49 -4.58
N VAL A 59 -3.79 -5.52 -4.93
CA VAL A 59 -4.89 -5.97 -4.09
C VAL A 59 -5.64 -7.07 -4.85
N ILE A 60 -5.98 -8.15 -4.15
CA ILE A 60 -6.70 -9.28 -4.74
C ILE A 60 -8.09 -8.82 -5.21
N PRO A 61 -8.63 -9.37 -6.33
CA PRO A 61 -9.82 -8.85 -6.99
C PRO A 61 -11.01 -8.62 -6.06
N GLU A 62 -11.24 -9.52 -5.12
CA GLU A 62 -12.38 -9.53 -4.20
C GLU A 62 -12.35 -8.37 -3.19
N TYR A 63 -11.17 -7.79 -2.96
CA TYR A 63 -10.95 -6.72 -1.98
C TYR A 63 -10.63 -5.37 -2.64
N ARG A 64 -10.75 -5.28 -3.97
CA ARG A 64 -10.56 -4.02 -4.70
C ARG A 64 -11.71 -3.05 -4.42
N ARG A 65 -11.44 -1.75 -4.59
CA ARG A 65 -12.40 -0.65 -4.33
C ARG A 65 -12.87 -0.52 -2.88
N MET A 66 -12.35 -1.34 -1.96
CA MET A 66 -12.59 -1.24 -0.51
C MET A 66 -11.54 -0.38 0.23
N GLY A 67 -10.75 0.42 -0.51
CA GLY A 67 -9.73 1.29 0.06
C GLY A 67 -8.43 0.61 0.51
N VAL A 68 -8.26 -0.70 0.30
CA VAL A 68 -7.10 -1.48 0.75
C VAL A 68 -5.78 -0.92 0.22
N ALA A 69 -5.69 -0.58 -1.07
CA ALA A 69 -4.47 -0.02 -1.67
C ALA A 69 -4.08 1.33 -1.03
N THR A 70 -5.06 2.18 -0.76
CA THR A 70 -4.84 3.47 -0.08
C THR A 70 -4.39 3.25 1.36
N GLN A 71 -4.97 2.30 2.08
CA GLN A 71 -4.53 1.98 3.45
C GLN A 71 -3.10 1.43 3.49
N LEU A 72 -2.75 0.53 2.56
CA LEU A 72 -1.38 0.02 2.38
C LEU A 72 -0.39 1.16 2.14
N TYR A 73 -0.70 2.05 1.19
CA TYR A 73 0.17 3.17 0.85
C TYR A 73 0.34 4.16 2.01
N ASN A 74 -0.75 4.53 2.69
CA ASN A 74 -0.66 5.43 3.84
C ASN A 74 0.16 4.80 4.96
N LYS A 75 -0.01 3.51 5.22
CA LYS A 75 0.78 2.80 6.22
C LYS A 75 2.24 2.65 5.84
N LEU A 76 2.55 2.50 4.56
CA LEU A 76 3.93 2.53 4.07
C LEU A 76 4.57 3.92 4.31
N LYS A 77 3.84 5.01 4.02
CA LYS A 77 4.29 6.39 4.32
C LYS A 77 4.54 6.61 5.80
N ASP A 78 3.63 6.12 6.65
CA ASP A 78 3.77 6.22 8.11
C ASP A 78 5.01 5.46 8.60
N TYR A 79 5.25 4.25 8.08
CA TYR A 79 6.40 3.41 8.44
C TYR A 79 7.74 4.01 8.04
N ASN A 80 7.77 4.73 6.92
CA ASN A 80 8.98 5.28 6.34
C ASN A 80 8.92 6.81 6.31
N ARG A 81 8.44 7.40 7.41
CA ARG A 81 8.18 8.83 7.51
C ARG A 81 9.45 9.63 7.22
N GLY A 82 9.33 10.60 6.30
CA GLY A 82 10.43 11.47 5.90
C GLY A 82 11.17 11.03 4.64
N LEU A 83 10.97 9.79 4.18
CA LEU A 83 11.52 9.35 2.90
C LEU A 83 10.59 9.75 1.74
N LYS A 84 11.20 10.11 0.62
CA LYS A 84 10.49 10.41 -0.63
C LYS A 84 10.09 9.10 -1.31
N ILE A 85 8.88 9.04 -1.86
CA ILE A 85 8.38 7.88 -2.61
C ILE A 85 8.43 8.15 -4.10
N ASN A 86 9.09 7.26 -4.83
CA ASN A 86 9.09 7.19 -6.29
C ASN A 86 8.14 6.10 -6.78
N TYR A 87 7.16 6.53 -7.57
CA TYR A 87 6.23 5.68 -8.29
C TYR A 87 6.84 5.49 -9.66
N GLY A 88 7.48 4.35 -9.90
CA GLY A 88 8.06 4.04 -11.21
C GLY A 88 6.98 3.88 -12.28
N TRP A 89 7.03 2.79 -13.03
CA TRP A 89 5.97 2.52 -13.99
C TRP A 89 4.68 2.08 -13.28
N ALA A 90 3.53 2.57 -13.75
CA ALA A 90 2.22 2.18 -13.24
C ALA A 90 1.31 1.69 -14.38
N THR A 91 0.56 0.62 -14.10
CA THR A 91 -0.52 0.14 -14.98
C THR A 91 -1.61 1.21 -15.12
N PRO A 92 -2.50 1.14 -16.13
CA PRO A 92 -3.61 2.08 -16.25
C PRO A 92 -4.49 2.17 -14.99
N SER A 93 -4.75 1.05 -14.33
CA SER A 93 -5.50 1.01 -13.07
C SER A 93 -4.70 1.63 -11.91
N GLY A 94 -3.39 1.40 -11.85
CA GLY A 94 -2.48 2.03 -10.90
C GLY A 94 -2.43 3.56 -11.08
N LYS A 95 -2.32 4.04 -12.32
CA LYS A 95 -2.35 5.47 -12.66
C LYS A 95 -3.67 6.12 -12.23
N ALA A 96 -4.81 5.48 -12.50
CA ALA A 96 -6.12 5.98 -12.07
C ALA A 96 -6.21 6.09 -10.54
N TRP A 97 -5.68 5.09 -9.81
CA TRP A 97 -5.62 5.11 -8.36
C TRP A 97 -4.69 6.22 -7.83
N LEU A 98 -3.47 6.35 -8.36
CA LEU A 98 -2.52 7.42 -7.98
C LEU A 98 -3.12 8.82 -8.23
N ASN A 99 -3.77 9.03 -9.36
CA ASN A 99 -4.45 10.29 -9.67
C ASN A 99 -5.54 10.61 -8.64
N SER A 100 -6.34 9.61 -8.25
CA SER A 100 -7.37 9.77 -7.21
C SER A 100 -6.75 10.09 -5.85
N LEU A 101 -5.62 9.47 -5.53
CA LEU A 101 -4.89 9.65 -4.28
C LEU A 101 -4.34 11.07 -4.17
N PHE A 102 -3.65 11.55 -5.21
CA PHE A 102 -3.06 12.90 -5.22
C PHE A 102 -4.13 14.00 -5.24
N LYS A 103 -5.26 13.80 -5.94
CA LYS A 103 -6.40 14.75 -5.85
C LYS A 103 -6.88 14.90 -4.40
N LYS A 104 -7.04 13.77 -3.70
CA LYS A 104 -7.46 13.76 -2.30
C LYS A 104 -6.43 14.45 -1.39
N GLU A 105 -5.14 14.22 -1.60
CA GLU A 105 -4.07 14.89 -0.82
C GLU A 105 -4.03 16.41 -1.08
N MET A 106 -4.41 16.87 -2.29
CA MET A 106 -4.51 18.29 -2.64
C MET A 106 -5.84 18.96 -2.21
N GLY A 107 -6.73 18.25 -1.51
CA GLY A 107 -8.02 18.79 -1.07
C GLY A 107 -9.00 19.11 -2.21
N ARG A 108 -8.89 18.42 -3.35
CA ARG A 108 -9.75 18.58 -4.53
C ARG A 108 -10.70 17.41 -4.72
#